data_AF-A0A531KA47-F1
#
_entry.id   AF-A0A531KA47-F1
#
_cell.length_a   1.000
_cell.length_b   1.000
_cell.length_c   1.000
_cell.angle_alpha   90.00
_cell.angle_beta   90.00
_cell.angle_gamma   90.00
#
_symmetry.space_group_name_H-M   'P 1'
#
loop_
_entity.id
_entity.type
_entity.pdbx_description
1 polymer ?
#
loop_
_entity_poly.entity_id
_entity_poly.type
_entity_poly.pdbx_seq_one_letter_code
_entity_poly.pdbx_strand_id
1 'polypeptide(L)'
;NNEGHAAAEQRLAARKGRAGIVGVNIGANKDSADRVGDYERGVARFAPYASYLTVNISSPNTPGLRNMQAREQLGELLSRVMAARAAAAAQPAIFLKIAPDLVEAELEDIAAEVTEKAIDGIIVSNTTIARPRLRDGG
;
A
#
# COMPACT_ATOMS: atom_id res chain seq x y z
N ASN A 1 -4.43 13.67 -2.07
CA ASN A 1 -5.48 14.41 -1.35
C ASN A 1 -6.64 13.47 -1.11
N ASN A 2 -7.05 13.26 0.13
CA ASN A 2 -8.21 12.46 0.51
C ASN A 2 -8.86 13.09 1.75
N GLU A 3 -10.12 12.79 2.02
CA GLU A 3 -10.87 13.36 3.15
C GLU A 3 -10.67 12.59 4.47
N GLY A 4 -9.63 11.76 4.54
CA GLY A 4 -9.28 10.94 5.69
C GLY A 4 -10.07 9.64 5.79
N HIS A 5 -9.70 8.82 6.78
CA HIS A 5 -10.25 7.49 6.93
C HIS A 5 -11.75 7.47 7.29
N ALA A 6 -12.21 8.43 8.09
CA ALA A 6 -13.61 8.47 8.55
C ALA A 6 -14.60 8.67 7.39
N ALA A 7 -14.32 9.63 6.50
CA ALA A 7 -15.14 9.87 5.33
C ALA A 7 -15.15 8.66 4.36
N ALA A 8 -14.00 7.99 4.19
CA ALA A 8 -13.91 6.80 3.37
C ALA A 8 -14.71 5.62 3.96
N GLU A 9 -14.58 5.39 5.27
CA GLU A 9 -15.28 4.33 6.00
C GLU A 9 -16.80 4.50 5.91
N GLN A 10 -17.33 5.72 6.08
CA GLN A 10 -18.76 5.97 5.97
C GLN A 10 -19.31 5.55 4.59
N ARG A 11 -18.59 5.84 3.51
CA ARG A 11 -18.98 5.45 2.15
C ARG A 11 -18.89 3.94 1.93
N LEU A 12 -17.85 3.32 2.46
CA LEU A 12 -17.65 1.87 2.36
C LEU A 12 -18.69 1.10 3.16
N ALA A 13 -19.05 1.57 4.35
CA ALA A 13 -20.13 1.02 5.16
C ALA A 13 -21.48 1.13 4.43
N ALA A 14 -21.78 2.27 3.82
CA ALA A 14 -23.00 2.46 3.01
C ALA A 14 -23.04 1.57 1.76
N ARG A 15 -21.87 1.13 1.25
CA ARG A 15 -21.77 0.19 0.12
C ARG A 15 -21.87 -1.28 0.56
N LYS A 16 -21.67 -1.60 1.84
CA LYS A 16 -21.53 -2.98 2.32
C LYS A 16 -22.71 -3.86 1.85
N GLY A 17 -22.39 -5.04 1.31
CA GLY A 17 -23.37 -5.98 0.76
C GLY A 17 -23.71 -5.79 -0.72
N ARG A 18 -23.22 -4.73 -1.38
CA ARG A 18 -23.36 -4.57 -2.84
C ARG A 18 -22.34 -5.45 -3.57
N ALA A 19 -22.75 -5.98 -4.72
CA ALA A 19 -21.89 -6.81 -5.57
C ALA A 19 -20.65 -6.06 -6.10
N GLY A 20 -19.63 -6.83 -6.49
CA GLY A 20 -18.37 -6.36 -7.07
C GLY A 20 -17.21 -6.31 -6.07
N ILE A 21 -15.99 -6.32 -6.61
CA ILE A 21 -14.75 -6.24 -5.84
C ILE A 21 -14.45 -4.79 -5.47
N VAL A 22 -14.09 -4.54 -4.21
CA VAL A 22 -13.66 -3.23 -3.73
C VAL A 22 -12.26 -3.32 -3.14
N GLY A 23 -11.31 -2.65 -3.75
CA GLY A 23 -9.97 -2.45 -3.20
C GLY A 23 -9.89 -1.14 -2.41
N VAL A 24 -9.19 -1.14 -1.28
CA VAL A 24 -8.86 0.10 -0.55
C VAL A 24 -7.34 0.30 -0.54
N ASN A 25 -6.91 1.42 -1.11
CA ASN A 25 -5.50 1.81 -1.13
C ASN A 25 -5.17 2.64 0.12
N ILE A 26 -4.35 2.08 1.01
CA ILE A 26 -3.92 2.70 2.26
C ILE A 26 -2.50 3.26 2.13
N GLY A 27 -2.24 4.37 2.79
CA GLY A 27 -0.97 5.08 2.76
C GLY A 27 -0.75 5.90 4.03
N ALA A 28 0.50 6.21 4.33
CA ALA A 28 0.84 7.06 5.46
C ALA A 28 0.48 8.54 5.20
N ASN A 29 0.17 9.26 6.28
CA ASN A 29 -0.02 10.70 6.22
C ASN A 29 1.33 11.40 5.98
N LYS A 30 1.29 12.54 5.27
CA LYS A 30 2.50 13.29 4.89
C LYS A 30 3.37 13.66 6.10
N ASP A 31 2.72 14.12 7.17
CA ASP A 31 3.36 14.63 8.38
C ASP A 31 3.36 13.60 9.52
N SER A 32 3.18 12.32 9.20
CA SER A 32 3.12 11.25 10.19
C SER A 32 4.48 10.97 10.82
N ALA A 33 4.53 10.95 12.15
CA ALA A 33 5.68 10.51 12.92
C ALA A 33 5.82 8.98 12.97
N ASP A 34 4.70 8.25 12.86
CA ASP A 34 4.66 6.78 12.80
C ASP A 34 3.92 6.35 11.53
N ARG A 35 4.68 6.28 10.42
CA ARG A 35 4.15 5.90 9.12
C ARG A 35 3.68 4.46 9.11
N VAL A 36 4.39 3.55 9.78
CA VAL A 36 4.00 2.13 9.81
C VAL A 36 2.67 1.97 10.57
N GLY A 37 2.48 2.68 11.67
CA GLY A 37 1.20 2.70 12.39
C GLY A 37 0.03 3.28 11.59
N ASP A 38 0.27 4.18 10.62
CA ASP A 38 -0.80 4.60 9.71
C ASP A 38 -1.34 3.44 8.88
N TYR A 39 -0.45 2.54 8.40
CA TYR A 39 -0.86 1.36 7.64
C TYR A 39 -1.62 0.37 8.51
N GLU A 40 -1.16 0.09 9.74
CA GLU A 40 -1.89 -0.78 10.68
C GLU A 40 -3.30 -0.25 10.96
N ARG A 41 -3.42 1.06 11.23
CA ARG A 41 -4.72 1.72 11.42
C ARG A 41 -5.59 1.60 10.18
N GLY A 42 -5.00 1.74 8.98
CA GLY A 42 -5.69 1.51 7.72
C GLY A 42 -6.22 0.09 7.58
N VAL A 43 -5.39 -0.91 7.91
CA VAL A 43 -5.78 -2.33 7.87
C VAL A 43 -6.95 -2.59 8.83
N ALA A 44 -6.79 -2.26 10.11
CA ALA A 44 -7.81 -2.50 11.12
C ALA A 44 -9.15 -1.84 10.76
N ARG A 45 -9.10 -0.63 10.18
CA ARG A 45 -10.29 0.16 9.85
C ARG A 45 -11.01 -0.32 8.59
N PHE A 46 -10.27 -0.72 7.55
CA PHE A 46 -10.86 -1.03 6.26
C PHE A 46 -11.05 -2.51 5.97
N ALA A 47 -10.43 -3.39 6.77
CA ALA A 47 -10.57 -4.83 6.63
C ALA A 47 -12.04 -5.33 6.54
N PRO A 48 -13.01 -4.81 7.31
CA PRO A 48 -14.40 -5.27 7.23
C PRO A 48 -15.14 -4.90 5.93
N TYR A 49 -14.55 -4.05 5.09
CA TYR A 49 -15.22 -3.45 3.92
C TYR A 49 -14.53 -3.71 2.59
N ALA A 50 -13.27 -4.16 2.60
CA ALA A 50 -12.47 -4.33 1.41
C ALA A 50 -12.40 -5.82 1.00
N SER A 51 -12.41 -6.07 -0.31
CA SER A 51 -12.02 -7.37 -0.87
C SER A 51 -10.50 -7.57 -0.83
N TYR A 52 -9.76 -6.47 -1.02
CA TYR A 52 -8.31 -6.42 -0.83
C TYR A 52 -7.87 -5.03 -0.34
N LEU A 53 -6.76 -5.00 0.38
CA LEU A 53 -6.09 -3.77 0.77
C LEU A 53 -4.80 -3.63 -0.02
N THR A 54 -4.49 -2.40 -0.43
CA THR A 54 -3.20 -2.07 -1.04
C THR A 54 -2.36 -1.26 -0.07
N VAL A 55 -1.19 -1.77 0.31
CA VAL A 55 -0.14 -1.04 1.01
C VAL A 55 0.64 -0.23 -0.03
N ASN A 56 0.42 1.08 -0.07
CA ASN A 56 1.06 1.96 -1.04
C ASN A 56 2.24 2.71 -0.44
N ILE A 57 3.46 2.30 -0.82
CA ILE A 57 4.73 2.94 -0.42
C ILE A 57 5.41 3.68 -1.59
N SER A 58 4.70 3.85 -2.71
CA SER A 58 5.29 4.23 -4.00
C SER A 58 4.94 5.63 -4.51
N SER A 59 4.10 6.37 -3.76
CA SER A 59 3.71 7.73 -4.11
C SER A 59 4.93 8.68 -4.19
N PRO A 60 5.15 9.40 -5.31
CA PRO A 60 6.19 10.41 -5.38
C PRO A 60 5.82 11.70 -4.62
N ASN A 61 4.55 11.85 -4.23
CA ASN A 61 4.02 13.08 -3.64
C ASN A 61 4.14 13.12 -2.11
N THR A 62 4.59 12.03 -1.49
CA THR A 62 4.80 11.93 -0.04
C THR A 62 6.31 11.86 0.22
N PRO A 63 6.95 12.95 0.70
CA PRO A 63 8.40 13.00 0.89
C PRO A 63 8.93 11.87 1.77
N GLY A 64 9.95 11.17 1.25
CA GLY A 64 10.60 10.05 1.94
C GLY A 64 9.76 8.78 2.06
N LEU A 65 8.58 8.69 1.43
CA LEU A 65 7.77 7.48 1.48
C LEU A 65 8.42 6.31 0.74
N ARG A 66 9.04 6.60 -0.42
CA ARG A 66 9.73 5.58 -1.23
C ARG A 66 10.91 4.94 -0.51
N ASN A 67 11.47 5.58 0.53
CA ASN A 67 12.53 5.01 1.36
C ASN A 67 12.04 3.77 2.12
N MET A 68 10.73 3.63 2.34
CA MET A 68 10.14 2.44 2.95
C MET A 68 10.21 1.19 2.05
N GLN A 69 10.65 1.33 0.79
CA GLN A 69 10.96 0.20 -0.08
C GLN A 69 12.30 -0.47 0.28
N ALA A 70 13.14 0.17 1.09
CA ALA A 70 14.36 -0.44 1.59
C ALA A 70 14.05 -1.63 2.52
N ARG A 71 14.83 -2.70 2.40
CA ARG A 71 14.56 -4.02 2.99
C ARG A 71 14.09 -3.99 4.44
N GLU A 72 14.86 -3.36 5.33
CA GLU A 72 14.56 -3.34 6.77
C GLU A 72 13.21 -2.67 7.07
N GLN A 73 12.95 -1.49 6.48
CA GLN A 73 11.70 -0.75 6.67
C GLN A 73 10.51 -1.49 6.05
N LEU A 74 10.72 -2.14 4.91
CA LEU A 74 9.70 -2.95 4.25
C LEU A 74 9.34 -4.17 5.12
N GLY A 75 10.34 -4.86 5.65
CA GLY A 75 10.15 -6.02 6.52
C GLY A 75 9.36 -5.67 7.80
N GLU A 76 9.69 -4.55 8.45
CA GLU A 76 8.93 -4.04 9.60
C GLU A 76 7.47 -3.74 9.20
N LEU A 77 7.29 -2.98 8.12
CA LEU A 77 5.98 -2.58 7.62
C LEU A 77 5.10 -3.79 7.32
N LEU A 78 5.60 -4.75 6.54
CA LEU A 78 4.83 -5.93 6.14
C LEU A 78 4.52 -6.83 7.34
N SER A 79 5.44 -6.98 8.29
CA SER A 79 5.18 -7.74 9.53
C SER A 79 4.02 -7.12 10.32
N ARG A 80 4.03 -5.79 10.50
CA ARG A 80 2.99 -5.04 11.21
C ARG A 80 1.65 -5.06 10.49
N VAL A 81 1.64 -4.90 9.17
CA VAL A 81 0.44 -5.02 8.32
C VAL A 81 -0.18 -6.42 8.42
N MET A 82 0.63 -7.47 8.33
CA MET A 82 0.14 -8.84 8.37
C MET A 82 -0.37 -9.21 9.76
N ALA A 83 0.27 -8.74 10.83
CA ALA A 83 -0.24 -8.88 12.20
C ALA A 83 -1.59 -8.16 12.38
N ALA A 84 -1.72 -6.93 11.87
CA ALA A 84 -2.99 -6.19 11.91
C ALA A 84 -4.10 -6.89 11.11
N ARG A 85 -3.77 -7.48 9.94
CA ARG A 85 -4.70 -8.29 9.15
C ARG A 85 -5.14 -9.53 9.95
N ALA A 86 -4.20 -10.24 10.58
CA ALA A 86 -4.48 -11.44 11.34
C ALA A 86 -5.42 -11.18 12.53
N ALA A 87 -5.28 -10.01 13.19
CA ALA A 87 -6.12 -9.59 14.31
C ALA A 87 -7.50 -9.03 13.88
N ALA A 88 -7.71 -8.73 12.59
CA ALA A 88 -8.97 -8.19 12.10
C ALA A 88 -10.05 -9.26 11.95
N ALA A 89 -11.31 -8.86 12.16
CA ALA A 89 -12.48 -9.76 12.01
C ALA A 89 -12.67 -10.27 10.57
N ALA A 90 -12.12 -9.56 9.58
CA ALA A 90 -12.05 -9.98 8.19
C ALA A 90 -10.60 -9.89 7.74
N GLN A 91 -10.18 -10.82 6.88
CA GLN A 91 -8.78 -10.94 6.44
C GLN A 91 -8.68 -10.75 4.92
N PRO A 92 -8.92 -9.52 4.40
CA PRO A 92 -8.81 -9.27 2.97
C PRO A 92 -7.40 -9.57 2.47
N ALA A 93 -7.27 -9.86 1.17
CA ALA A 93 -5.96 -10.01 0.56
C ALA A 93 -5.16 -8.69 0.66
N ILE A 94 -3.86 -8.79 0.90
CA ILE A 94 -2.93 -7.67 1.01
C ILE A 94 -2.07 -7.62 -0.24
N PHE A 95 -2.07 -6.46 -0.90
CA PHE A 95 -1.24 -6.17 -2.06
C PHE A 95 -0.22 -5.10 -1.71
N LEU A 96 1.04 -5.28 -2.10
CA LEU A 96 2.07 -4.24 -2.03
C LEU A 96 2.13 -3.46 -3.35
N LYS A 97 2.08 -2.13 -3.32
CA LYS A 97 2.23 -1.30 -4.53
C LYS A 97 3.56 -0.55 -4.55
N ILE A 98 4.41 -0.90 -5.52
CA ILE A 98 5.80 -0.42 -5.63
C ILE A 98 5.98 0.67 -6.70
N ALA A 99 7.03 1.47 -6.57
CA ALA A 99 7.46 2.43 -7.60
C ALA A 99 8.23 1.70 -8.71
N PRO A 100 8.23 2.22 -9.95
CA PRO A 100 9.00 1.62 -11.04
C PRO A 100 10.50 1.95 -10.98
N ASP A 101 10.87 2.97 -10.21
CA ASP A 101 12.22 3.52 -10.17
C ASP A 101 13.05 2.79 -9.09
N LEU A 102 13.40 1.52 -9.37
CA LEU A 102 14.13 0.61 -8.50
C LEU A 102 15.30 -0.04 -9.25
N VAL A 103 16.42 -0.28 -8.56
CA VAL A 103 17.50 -1.12 -9.09
C VAL A 103 17.22 -2.60 -8.82
N GLU A 104 17.89 -3.50 -9.54
CA GLU A 104 17.66 -4.96 -9.44
C GLU A 104 17.78 -5.48 -8.00
N ALA A 105 18.80 -5.03 -7.26
CA ALA A 105 18.99 -5.43 -5.86
C ALA A 105 17.80 -5.03 -4.96
N GLU A 106 17.17 -3.88 -5.22
CA GLU A 106 15.98 -3.46 -4.47
C GLU A 106 14.75 -4.32 -4.85
N LEU A 107 14.64 -4.76 -6.10
CA LEU A 107 13.59 -5.69 -6.53
C LEU A 107 13.76 -7.07 -5.89
N GLU A 108 14.99 -7.57 -5.80
CA GLU A 108 15.33 -8.83 -5.10
C GLU A 108 14.96 -8.75 -3.61
N ASP A 109 15.30 -7.64 -2.95
CA ASP A 109 14.93 -7.40 -1.55
C ASP A 109 13.40 -7.37 -1.36
N ILE A 110 12.68 -6.65 -2.22
CA ILE A 110 11.21 -6.61 -2.18
C ILE A 110 10.62 -8.00 -2.39
N ALA A 111 11.12 -8.77 -3.36
CA ALA A 111 10.65 -10.12 -3.65
C ALA A 111 10.87 -11.06 -2.45
N ALA A 112 12.02 -10.95 -1.79
CA ALA A 112 12.33 -11.72 -0.59
C ALA A 112 11.36 -11.39 0.55
N GLU A 113 11.14 -10.11 0.86
CA GLU A 113 10.24 -9.69 1.93
C GLU A 113 8.76 -10.05 1.63
N VAL A 114 8.29 -9.86 0.40
CA VAL A 114 6.92 -10.25 -0.02
C VAL A 114 6.71 -11.75 0.16
N THR A 115 7.71 -12.56 -0.22
CA THR A 115 7.64 -14.02 -0.11
C THR A 115 7.69 -14.46 1.36
N GLU A 116 8.64 -13.94 2.14
CA GLU A 116 8.80 -14.27 3.55
C GLU A 116 7.53 -13.96 4.36
N LYS A 117 6.91 -12.80 4.10
CA LYS A 117 5.71 -12.36 4.83
C LYS A 117 4.40 -12.88 4.23
N ALA A 118 4.47 -13.70 3.18
CA ALA A 118 3.33 -14.27 2.48
C ALA A 118 2.30 -13.21 2.05
N ILE A 119 2.77 -12.13 1.42
CA ILE A 119 1.90 -11.09 0.86
C ILE A 119 1.15 -11.65 -0.35
N ASP A 120 -0.16 -11.38 -0.43
CA ASP A 120 -1.05 -12.03 -1.39
C ASP A 120 -0.86 -11.55 -2.84
N GLY A 121 -0.17 -10.42 -3.05
CA GLY A 121 0.21 -9.95 -4.39
C GLY A 121 1.00 -8.65 -4.43
N ILE A 122 1.50 -8.31 -5.62
CA ILE A 122 2.19 -7.04 -5.90
C ILE A 122 1.46 -6.31 -7.03
N ILE A 123 1.31 -5.00 -6.88
CA ILE A 123 0.83 -4.09 -7.93
C ILE A 123 2.04 -3.36 -8.52
N VAL A 124 2.36 -3.70 -9.77
CA VAL A 124 3.45 -3.12 -10.55
C VAL A 124 2.85 -2.29 -11.69
N SER A 125 3.01 -0.96 -11.73
CA SER A 125 3.69 -0.09 -10.77
C SER A 125 2.95 1.24 -10.59
N ASN A 126 3.42 2.06 -9.66
CA ASN A 126 3.01 3.47 -9.57
C ASN A 126 3.69 4.32 -10.66
N THR A 127 3.42 5.62 -10.71
CA THR A 127 4.03 6.52 -11.70
C THR A 127 5.54 6.65 -11.52
N THR A 128 6.29 6.70 -12.62
CA THR A 128 7.73 7.03 -12.63
C THR A 128 7.96 8.53 -12.43
N ILE A 129 9.09 8.89 -11.81
CA ILE A 129 9.58 10.28 -11.81
C ILE A 129 10.40 10.62 -13.07
N ALA A 130 10.83 9.59 -13.81
CA ALA A 130 11.56 9.77 -15.06
C ALA A 130 10.62 10.37 -16.12
N ARG A 131 11.06 11.48 -16.71
CA ARG A 131 10.44 12.06 -17.91
C ARG A 131 11.40 11.92 -19.07
N PRO A 132 11.45 10.75 -19.74
CA PRO A 132 12.15 10.66 -21.02
C PRO A 132 11.52 11.67 -21.98
N ARG A 133 12.33 12.35 -22.79
CA ARG A 133 11.82 13.26 -23.83
C ARG A 133 10.81 12.48 -24.67
N LEU A 134 9.56 12.94 -24.69
CA LEU A 134 8.57 12.43 -25.63
C LEU A 134 9.17 12.66 -27.02
N ARG A 135 9.26 11.60 -27.83
CA ARG A 135 9.66 11.75 -29.22
C ARG A 135 8.55 12.55 -29.89
N ASP A 136 8.86 13.75 -30.34
CA ASP A 136 8.00 14.43 -31.30
C ASP A 136 7.93 13.50 -32.51
N GLY A 137 6.72 13.03 -32.84
CA GLY A 137 6.49 12.20 -34.02
C GLY A 137 6.84 13.03 -35.25
N GLY A 138 8.03 12.76 -35.80
CA GLY A 138 8.42 13.23 -37.12
C GLY A 138 7.68 12.48 -38.23
#